data_AF-A0AAE4I9U0-F1
#
_entry.id   AF-A0AAE4I9U0-F1
#
_cell.length_a   1.000
_cell.length_b   1.000
_cell.length_c   1.000
_cell.angle_alpha   90.00
_cell.angle_beta   90.00
_cell.angle_gamma   90.00
#
_symmetry.space_group_name_H-M   'P 1'
#
loop_
_entity.id
_entity.type
_entity.pdbx_description
1 polymer ?
#
loop_
_entity_poly.entity_id
_entity_poly.type
_entity_poly.pdbx_seq_one_letter_code
_entity_poly.pdbx_strand_id
1 'polypeptide(L)'
;MSNIDNATKSELLQAVEDEQIKINQNIVKLFGMELYVEKKGFTQHQIYELAGAKDYVSTITFAPDSDSAQKYGQSLTVNFIYTLKERKLLENDIYALDNDFHVKVVELLNKLNDKLSKEVKETGVNIKDIIELLVLPLNKECNTYQSKELREPYIMNIPISSSSNGGDIGWIFGFLQKMKNENIAITPDEEFEYLAYKIILDFDNVTKEEHNAIFDETNAIKSPMVAYYYLMWRKQTKGLNNKEKNILGEIISNQLIKRLNQTEEELKKMGLSLRKLGEKYPQKFSLLFDKIAHFHEIRYNVSGKHLLYCNFDTFLHVYLRHVKELKVDNQFGDRDKFQLKEENVMDVMGHVMRSLNDEYQLYKEQNPNGRFFRKGAMAYYYNGDYYNVVVNADGSISTFYKGSGDKQ
;
A
#
# COMPACT_ATOMS: atom_id res chain seq x y z
N MET A 1 -33.38 47.56 41.66
CA MET A 1 -32.67 46.46 40.98
C MET A 1 -33.51 46.09 39.77
N SER A 2 -33.12 46.55 38.58
CA SER A 2 -33.91 46.32 37.36
C SER A 2 -33.87 44.84 37.00
N ASN A 3 -35.05 44.23 36.84
CA ASN A 3 -35.19 42.93 36.20
C ASN A 3 -34.60 43.04 34.80
N ILE A 4 -33.39 42.50 34.61
CA ILE A 4 -32.88 42.20 33.28
C ILE A 4 -33.84 41.15 32.72
N ASP A 5 -34.54 41.48 31.64
CA ASP A 5 -35.42 40.56 30.94
C ASP A 5 -34.63 39.30 30.52
N ASN A 6 -35.27 38.14 30.56
CA ASN A 6 -34.68 36.87 30.15
C ASN A 6 -34.12 36.93 28.72
N ALA A 7 -34.72 37.74 27.84
CA ALA A 7 -34.21 38.01 26.51
C ALA A 7 -32.81 38.67 26.55
N THR A 8 -32.63 39.73 27.34
CA THR A 8 -31.35 40.44 27.51
C THR A 8 -30.29 39.55 28.16
N LYS A 9 -30.68 38.65 29.08
CA LYS A 9 -29.77 37.67 29.67
C LYS A 9 -29.28 36.64 28.65
N SER A 10 -30.16 36.18 27.76
CA SER A 10 -29.81 35.25 26.68
C SER A 10 -28.87 35.89 25.66
N GLU A 11 -29.10 37.15 25.31
CA GLU A 11 -28.25 37.91 24.40
C GLU A 11 -26.84 38.12 24.97
N LEU A 12 -26.73 38.46 26.25
CA LEU A 12 -25.45 38.62 26.94
C LEU A 12 -24.67 37.31 27.02
N LEU A 13 -25.36 36.19 27.30
CA LEU A 13 -24.71 34.88 27.34
C LEU A 13 -24.18 34.49 25.96
N GLN A 14 -24.97 34.66 24.90
CA GLN A 14 -24.54 34.41 23.53
C GLN A 14 -23.32 35.27 23.14
N ALA A 15 -23.31 36.54 23.52
CA ALA A 15 -22.18 37.44 23.24
C ALA A 15 -20.88 37.01 23.95
N VAL A 16 -20.97 36.53 25.19
CA VAL A 16 -19.82 35.99 25.93
C VAL A 16 -19.30 34.71 25.28
N GLU A 17 -20.21 33.81 24.88
CA GLU A 17 -19.84 32.58 24.17
C GLU A 17 -19.15 32.88 22.82
N ASP A 18 -19.68 33.84 22.05
CA ASP A 18 -19.10 34.23 20.76
C ASP A 18 -17.69 34.81 20.92
N GLU A 19 -17.45 35.64 21.95
CA GLU A 19 -16.11 36.15 22.26
C GLU A 19 -15.17 35.04 22.73
N GLN A 20 -15.64 34.08 23.52
CA GLN A 20 -14.84 32.92 23.93
C GLN A 20 -14.42 32.08 22.72
N ILE A 21 -15.33 31.85 21.77
CA ILE A 21 -15.04 31.14 20.51
C ILE A 21 -13.97 31.90 19.72
N LYS A 22 -14.08 33.22 19.56
CA LYS A 22 -13.07 34.03 18.87
C LYS A 22 -11.70 33.96 19.54
N ILE A 23 -11.65 34.03 20.86
CA ILE A 23 -10.41 33.88 21.63
C ILE A 23 -9.78 32.52 21.36
N ASN A 24 -10.56 31.44 21.45
CA ASN A 24 -10.09 30.09 21.19
C ASN A 24 -9.59 29.93 19.75
N GLN A 25 -10.32 30.46 18.77
CA GLN A 25 -9.91 30.48 17.35
C GLN A 25 -8.58 31.20 17.14
N ASN A 26 -8.36 32.33 17.82
CA ASN A 26 -7.09 33.05 17.74
C ASN A 26 -5.93 32.25 18.38
N ILE A 27 -6.19 31.58 19.51
CA ILE A 27 -5.18 30.74 20.18
C ILE A 27 -4.77 29.58 19.28
N VAL A 28 -5.72 28.82 18.72
CA VAL A 28 -5.37 27.64 17.89
C VAL A 28 -4.63 28.04 16.61
N LYS A 29 -4.94 29.21 16.04
CA LYS A 29 -4.22 29.76 14.88
C LYS A 29 -2.75 30.02 15.17
N LEU A 30 -2.38 30.41 16.40
CA LEU A 30 -0.97 30.56 16.79
C LEU A 30 -0.19 29.23 16.71
N PHE A 31 -0.90 28.10 16.80
CA PHE A 31 -0.34 26.76 16.66
C PHE A 31 -0.54 26.17 15.24
N GLY A 32 -0.97 26.97 14.27
CA GLY A 32 -1.20 26.52 12.90
C GLY A 32 -2.43 25.63 12.74
N MET A 33 -3.40 25.73 13.65
CA MET A 33 -4.67 24.99 13.61
C MET A 33 -5.85 25.93 13.33
N GLU A 34 -6.97 25.36 12.92
CA GLU A 34 -8.22 26.08 12.69
C GLU A 34 -9.36 25.45 13.50
N LEU A 35 -10.16 26.27 14.19
CA LEU A 35 -11.29 25.80 15.00
C LEU A 35 -12.61 26.29 14.41
N TYR A 36 -13.50 25.35 14.13
CA TYR A 36 -14.84 25.58 13.63
C TYR A 36 -15.85 25.11 14.69
N VAL A 37 -16.90 25.90 14.91
CA VAL A 37 -17.92 25.62 15.94
C VAL A 37 -19.30 25.75 15.30
N GLU A 38 -20.11 24.69 15.42
CA GLU A 38 -21.48 24.64 14.88
C GLU A 38 -22.45 24.07 15.91
N LYS A 39 -23.23 24.95 16.56
CA LYS A 39 -24.14 24.57 17.65
C LYS A 39 -25.25 23.59 17.24
N LYS A 40 -25.59 23.53 15.94
CA LYS A 40 -26.64 22.66 15.39
C LYS A 40 -26.08 21.45 14.65
N GLY A 41 -24.79 21.20 14.79
CA GLY A 41 -24.09 20.16 14.07
C GLY A 41 -23.71 20.56 12.65
N PHE A 42 -22.72 19.86 12.11
CA PHE A 42 -22.20 20.12 10.76
C PHE A 42 -23.08 19.47 9.67
N THR A 43 -22.78 19.79 8.42
CA THR A 43 -23.22 19.08 7.21
C THR A 43 -22.06 18.29 6.59
N GLN A 44 -22.36 17.40 5.64
CA GLN A 44 -21.32 16.65 4.93
C GLN A 44 -20.43 17.58 4.12
N HIS A 45 -21.01 18.54 3.40
CA HIS A 45 -20.23 19.48 2.61
C HIS A 45 -19.28 20.30 3.49
N GLN A 46 -19.72 20.74 4.69
CA GLN A 46 -18.86 21.47 5.63
C GLN A 46 -17.68 20.60 6.08
N ILE A 47 -17.93 19.38 6.54
CA ILE A 47 -16.85 18.46 6.96
C ILE A 47 -15.88 18.18 5.81
N TYR A 48 -16.40 17.98 4.60
CA TYR A 48 -15.56 17.73 3.43
C TYR A 48 -14.72 18.95 3.07
N GLU A 49 -15.29 20.14 2.99
CA GLU A 49 -14.57 21.37 2.64
C GLU A 49 -13.50 21.72 3.67
N LEU A 50 -13.84 21.65 4.97
CA LEU A 50 -12.97 22.07 6.06
C LEU A 50 -11.82 21.08 6.32
N ALA A 51 -12.03 19.79 6.11
CA ALA A 51 -11.05 18.76 6.44
C ALA A 51 -10.96 17.61 5.44
N GLY A 52 -12.11 17.05 5.03
CA GLY A 52 -12.17 15.80 4.28
C GLY A 52 -11.54 15.83 2.89
N ALA A 53 -11.62 16.95 2.17
CA ALA A 53 -11.06 17.09 0.83
C ALA A 53 -9.54 16.99 0.84
N LYS A 54 -8.90 17.46 1.92
CA LYS A 54 -7.44 17.53 2.09
C LYS A 54 -6.87 16.43 2.98
N ASP A 55 -7.73 15.58 3.54
CA ASP A 55 -7.42 14.58 4.57
C ASP A 55 -6.70 15.16 5.79
N TYR A 56 -7.14 16.33 6.23
CA TYR A 56 -6.55 16.93 7.42
C TYR A 56 -6.89 16.13 8.66
N VAL A 57 -5.86 15.94 9.49
CA VAL A 57 -6.03 15.43 10.85
C VAL A 57 -6.92 16.41 11.59
N SER A 58 -8.01 15.88 12.14
CA SER A 58 -9.04 16.68 12.77
C SER A 58 -9.39 16.10 14.14
N THR A 59 -9.70 16.95 15.11
CA THR A 59 -10.34 16.55 16.35
C THR A 59 -11.79 17.00 16.33
N ILE A 60 -12.71 16.04 16.41
CA ILE A 60 -14.14 16.29 16.53
C ILE A 60 -14.53 16.26 18.01
N THR A 61 -15.28 17.27 18.45
CA THR A 61 -15.90 17.33 19.78
C THR A 61 -17.40 17.14 19.62
N PHE A 62 -17.96 16.20 20.38
CA PHE A 62 -19.39 15.92 20.35
C PHE A 62 -20.15 16.75 21.38
N ALA A 63 -21.44 16.99 21.14
CA ALA A 63 -22.31 17.58 22.15
C ALA A 63 -22.36 16.65 23.38
N PRO A 64 -22.19 17.16 24.62
CA PRO A 64 -22.02 16.32 25.80
C PRO A 64 -23.12 15.28 26.03
N ASP A 65 -24.36 15.60 25.67
CA ASP A 65 -25.54 14.75 25.87
C ASP A 65 -25.89 13.89 24.63
N SER A 66 -25.08 13.94 23.57
CA SER A 66 -25.34 13.19 22.33
C SER A 66 -25.03 11.70 22.46
N ASP A 67 -25.69 10.88 21.63
CA ASP A 67 -25.41 9.45 21.52
C ASP A 67 -23.95 9.19 21.11
N SER A 68 -23.39 10.01 20.22
CA SER A 68 -21.98 9.91 19.82
C SER A 68 -21.03 10.16 20.99
N ALA A 69 -21.29 11.15 21.85
CA ALA A 69 -20.48 11.42 23.03
C ALA A 69 -20.50 10.27 24.05
N GLN A 70 -21.68 9.70 24.29
CA GLN A 70 -21.84 8.56 25.20
C GLN A 70 -21.13 7.31 24.69
N LYS A 71 -21.16 7.10 23.36
CA LYS A 71 -20.64 5.89 22.73
C LYS A 71 -19.14 5.93 22.45
N TYR A 72 -18.64 7.07 21.96
CA TYR A 72 -17.26 7.21 21.49
C TYR A 72 -16.38 8.07 22.42
N GLY A 73 -16.97 8.64 23.47
CA GLY A 73 -16.34 9.64 24.33
C GLY A 73 -16.53 11.07 23.82
N GLN A 74 -16.10 12.05 24.60
CA GLN A 74 -16.36 13.48 24.33
C GLN A 74 -15.70 13.99 23.03
N SER A 75 -14.57 13.42 22.64
CA SER A 75 -13.87 13.81 21.42
C SER A 75 -13.04 12.68 20.82
N LEU A 76 -12.88 12.74 19.49
CA LEU A 76 -12.06 11.82 18.71
C LEU A 76 -11.11 12.60 17.81
N THR A 77 -9.85 12.16 17.74
CA THR A 77 -8.89 12.65 16.73
C THR A 77 -8.88 11.67 15.57
N VAL A 78 -9.18 12.16 14.38
CA VAL A 78 -9.59 11.37 13.22
C VAL A 78 -9.02 11.90 11.91
N ASN A 79 -8.98 11.01 10.91
CA ASN A 79 -9.06 11.40 9.50
C ASN A 79 -10.42 10.98 8.95
N PHE A 80 -11.08 11.87 8.21
CA PHE A 80 -12.30 11.53 7.47
C PHE A 80 -11.97 10.64 6.27
N ILE A 81 -12.75 9.60 6.07
CA ILE A 81 -12.55 8.67 4.95
C ILE A 81 -13.76 8.65 4.03
N TYR A 82 -13.46 8.63 2.74
CA TYR A 82 -14.45 8.57 1.66
C TYR A 82 -14.05 7.43 0.73
N THR A 83 -15.02 6.69 0.22
CA THR A 83 -14.82 5.78 -0.90
C THR A 83 -14.56 6.59 -2.17
N LEU A 84 -13.98 5.95 -3.19
CA LEU A 84 -13.78 6.57 -4.50
C LEU A 84 -15.08 7.14 -5.09
N LYS A 85 -16.21 6.46 -4.88
CA LYS A 85 -17.52 6.91 -5.35
C LYS A 85 -18.02 8.14 -4.58
N GLU A 86 -17.96 8.11 -3.26
CA GLU A 86 -18.36 9.25 -2.41
C GLU A 86 -17.51 10.49 -2.73
N ARG A 87 -16.19 10.33 -2.84
CA ARG A 87 -15.30 11.43 -3.20
C ARG A 87 -15.65 12.00 -4.57
N LYS A 88 -15.87 11.17 -5.59
CA LYS A 88 -16.32 11.66 -6.90
C LYS A 88 -17.63 12.44 -6.87
N LEU A 89 -18.59 12.00 -6.07
CA LEU A 89 -19.87 12.70 -5.92
C LEU A 89 -19.63 14.10 -5.34
N LEU A 90 -18.88 14.19 -4.23
CA LEU A 90 -18.54 15.46 -3.58
C LEU A 90 -17.72 16.41 -4.47
N GLU A 91 -16.87 15.85 -5.33
CA GLU A 91 -16.06 16.62 -6.28
C GLU A 91 -16.88 17.19 -7.45
N ASN A 92 -17.96 16.51 -7.83
CA ASN A 92 -18.88 16.99 -8.85
C ASN A 92 -19.94 17.95 -8.28
N ASP A 93 -20.41 17.66 -7.06
CA ASP A 93 -21.38 18.43 -6.31
C ASP A 93 -21.09 18.28 -4.81
N ILE A 94 -20.60 19.36 -4.20
CA ILE A 94 -20.19 19.38 -2.79
C ILE A 94 -21.35 19.00 -1.84
N TYR A 95 -22.60 19.21 -2.26
CA TYR A 95 -23.80 18.93 -1.49
C TYR A 95 -24.34 17.50 -1.69
N ALA A 96 -23.70 16.69 -2.56
CA ALA A 96 -24.23 15.39 -2.99
C ALA A 96 -24.51 14.41 -1.84
N LEU A 97 -23.81 14.55 -0.70
CA LEU A 97 -23.98 13.68 0.45
C LEU A 97 -24.76 14.31 1.61
N ASP A 98 -25.26 15.55 1.51
CA ASP A 98 -25.85 16.26 2.66
C ASP A 98 -27.08 15.57 3.30
N ASN A 99 -27.71 14.64 2.58
CA ASN A 99 -28.79 13.80 3.12
C ASN A 99 -28.29 12.64 3.99
N ASP A 100 -26.98 12.37 4.01
CA ASP A 100 -26.33 11.39 4.88
C ASP A 100 -25.78 12.08 6.12
N PHE A 101 -26.33 11.76 7.28
CA PHE A 101 -25.88 12.32 8.55
C PHE A 101 -24.67 11.60 9.15
N HIS A 102 -24.11 10.59 8.49
CA HIS A 102 -22.95 9.87 9.01
C HIS A 102 -21.70 10.08 8.18
N VAL A 103 -20.60 10.46 8.83
CA VAL A 103 -19.29 10.57 8.19
C VAL A 103 -18.36 9.49 8.73
N LYS A 104 -17.73 8.75 7.82
CA LYS A 104 -16.79 7.67 8.18
C LYS A 104 -15.45 8.26 8.58
N VAL A 105 -14.83 7.67 9.60
CA VAL A 105 -13.57 8.16 10.15
C VAL A 105 -12.61 7.03 10.50
N VAL A 106 -11.31 7.32 10.43
CA VAL A 106 -10.25 6.52 11.05
C VAL A 106 -9.79 7.26 12.29
N GLU A 107 -9.95 6.64 13.46
CA GLU A 107 -9.43 7.16 14.72
C GLU A 107 -7.91 6.95 14.79
N LEU A 108 -7.19 7.96 15.29
CA LEU A 108 -5.73 8.04 15.18
C LEU A 108 -4.99 7.85 16.51
N LEU A 109 -5.68 7.91 17.65
CA LEU A 109 -5.07 7.87 18.98
C LEU A 109 -5.35 6.55 19.74
N ASN A 110 -5.95 5.56 19.06
CA ASN A 110 -6.35 4.26 19.60
C ASN A 110 -7.17 4.35 20.90
N LYS A 111 -8.04 5.36 21.01
CA LYS A 111 -8.97 5.52 22.15
C LYS A 111 -10.12 4.52 22.11
N LEU A 112 -10.49 4.08 20.91
CA LEU A 112 -11.60 3.14 20.69
C LEU A 112 -11.09 1.70 20.71
N ASN A 113 -11.91 0.79 21.27
CA ASN A 113 -11.67 -0.64 21.10
C ASN A 113 -11.92 -1.10 19.65
N ASP A 114 -11.47 -2.30 19.28
CA ASP A 114 -11.55 -2.82 17.92
C ASP A 114 -12.96 -2.79 17.33
N LYS A 115 -13.98 -3.09 18.14
CA LYS A 115 -15.38 -3.10 17.72
C LYS A 115 -15.84 -1.69 17.31
N LEU A 116 -15.60 -0.70 18.17
CA LEU A 116 -15.97 0.69 17.91
C LEU A 116 -15.11 1.31 16.81
N SER A 117 -13.82 0.98 16.75
CA SER A 117 -12.92 1.43 15.68
C SER A 117 -13.36 0.92 14.30
N LYS A 118 -13.84 -0.32 14.23
CA LYS A 118 -14.45 -0.87 13.02
C LYS A 118 -15.77 -0.18 12.68
N GLU A 119 -16.62 0.04 13.67
CA GLU A 119 -17.92 0.69 13.48
C GLU A 119 -17.78 2.10 12.89
N VAL A 120 -16.93 2.96 13.45
CA VAL A 120 -16.75 4.34 12.94
C VAL A 120 -16.13 4.39 11.52
N LYS A 121 -15.44 3.33 11.09
CA LYS A 121 -14.94 3.18 9.72
C LYS A 121 -16.01 2.72 8.74
N GLU A 122 -16.94 1.87 9.18
CA GLU A 122 -17.96 1.25 8.34
C GLU A 122 -19.25 2.07 8.27
N THR A 123 -19.77 2.51 9.41
CA THR A 123 -21.04 3.24 9.53
C THR A 123 -20.85 4.73 9.73
N GLY A 124 -19.71 5.15 10.29
CA GLY A 124 -19.42 6.55 10.58
C GLY A 124 -20.02 7.08 11.88
N VAL A 125 -19.74 8.35 12.15
CA VAL A 125 -20.25 9.12 13.30
C VAL A 125 -21.31 10.11 12.84
N ASN A 126 -22.30 10.39 13.68
CA ASN A 126 -23.36 11.32 13.35
C ASN A 126 -22.83 12.77 13.33
N ILE A 127 -22.84 13.42 12.18
CA ILE A 127 -22.33 14.79 11.99
C ILE A 127 -23.16 15.83 12.74
N LYS A 128 -24.42 15.51 13.07
CA LYS A 128 -25.28 16.40 13.86
C LYS A 128 -24.88 16.47 15.33
N ASP A 129 -24.13 15.49 15.80
CA ASP A 129 -23.62 15.46 17.17
C ASP A 129 -22.30 16.24 17.31
N ILE A 130 -21.61 16.55 16.21
CA ILE A 130 -20.33 17.26 16.22
C ILE A 130 -20.60 18.75 16.41
N ILE A 131 -20.10 19.34 17.50
CA ILE A 131 -20.26 20.78 17.78
C ILE A 131 -18.99 21.59 17.57
N GLU A 132 -17.83 20.94 17.61
CA GLU A 132 -16.55 21.58 17.29
C GLU A 132 -15.70 20.68 16.40
N LEU A 133 -14.98 21.31 15.48
CA LEU A 133 -14.01 20.69 14.59
C LEU A 133 -12.71 21.48 14.66
N LEU A 134 -11.69 20.90 15.29
CA LEU A 134 -10.33 21.43 15.30
C LEU A 134 -9.52 20.75 14.19
N VAL A 135 -9.13 21.51 13.18
CA VAL A 135 -8.41 21.02 12.00
C VAL A 135 -6.93 21.38 12.10
N LEU A 136 -6.07 20.40 11.86
CA LEU A 136 -4.63 20.60 11.73
C LEU A 136 -4.24 20.55 10.24
N PRO A 137 -4.17 21.70 9.54
CA PRO A 137 -3.62 21.77 8.20
C PRO A 137 -2.10 21.54 8.27
N LEU A 138 -1.67 20.28 8.25
CA LEU A 138 -0.26 19.93 8.09
C LEU A 138 0.26 20.52 6.77
N ASN A 139 1.45 21.15 6.81
CA ASN A 139 2.10 21.84 5.68
C ASN A 139 1.89 21.18 4.31
N LYS A 140 1.46 21.96 3.30
CA LYS A 140 1.44 21.79 1.81
C LYS A 140 1.18 20.43 1.14
N GLU A 141 1.53 19.29 1.73
CA GLU A 141 1.25 17.95 1.23
C GLU A 141 -0.18 17.54 1.61
N CYS A 142 -1.14 18.22 0.99
CA CYS A 142 -2.55 17.84 1.07
C CYS A 142 -2.83 16.58 0.25
N ASN A 143 -3.98 15.94 0.52
CA ASN A 143 -4.58 14.96 -0.39
C ASN A 143 -4.44 15.40 -1.86
N THR A 144 -3.87 14.51 -2.66
CA THR A 144 -3.50 14.80 -4.04
C THR A 144 -4.55 14.36 -5.06
N TYR A 145 -5.69 13.79 -4.65
CA TYR A 145 -6.71 13.17 -5.50
C TYR A 145 -7.06 13.98 -6.76
N GLN A 146 -7.28 15.29 -6.62
CA GLN A 146 -7.59 16.21 -7.73
C GLN A 146 -6.39 16.48 -8.66
N SER A 147 -5.16 16.33 -8.17
CA SER A 147 -3.95 16.64 -8.91
C SER A 147 -3.71 15.62 -10.03
N LYS A 148 -3.44 16.15 -11.23
CA LYS A 148 -3.04 15.38 -12.42
C LYS A 148 -1.52 15.23 -12.54
N GLU A 149 -0.77 15.84 -11.64
CA GLU A 149 0.70 15.78 -11.61
C GLU A 149 1.19 14.40 -11.16
N LEU A 150 2.43 14.09 -11.54
CA LEU A 150 3.10 12.88 -11.03
C LEU A 150 3.30 13.03 -9.52
N ARG A 151 3.02 11.95 -8.80
CA ARG A 151 3.28 11.77 -7.38
C ARG A 151 4.75 11.43 -7.19
N GLU A 152 5.36 12.15 -6.27
CA GLU A 152 6.67 11.81 -5.71
C GLU A 152 6.41 11.30 -4.29
N PRO A 153 6.54 9.99 -4.01
CA PRO A 153 6.47 9.53 -2.63
C PRO A 153 7.61 10.14 -1.83
N TYR A 154 7.39 10.38 -0.54
CA TYR A 154 8.47 10.76 0.36
C TYR A 154 9.41 9.57 0.55
N ILE A 155 10.64 9.68 0.07
CA ILE A 155 11.65 8.63 0.16
C ILE A 155 12.66 9.01 1.23
N MET A 156 12.71 8.21 2.30
CA MET A 156 13.80 8.23 3.26
C MET A 156 14.86 7.21 2.85
N ASN A 157 15.98 7.68 2.31
CA ASN A 157 17.11 6.82 1.97
C ASN A 157 17.86 6.43 3.26
N ILE A 158 17.80 5.15 3.61
CA ILE A 158 18.59 4.58 4.70
C ILE A 158 19.78 3.85 4.07
N PRO A 159 21.00 4.41 4.12
CA PRO A 159 22.17 3.75 3.55
C PRO A 159 22.49 2.50 4.38
N ILE A 160 22.57 1.35 3.71
CA ILE A 160 23.06 0.10 4.28
C ILE A 160 24.39 -0.22 3.58
N SER A 161 25.45 -0.41 4.36
CA SER A 161 26.73 -0.89 3.85
C SER A 161 26.69 -2.41 3.70
N SER A 162 26.97 -2.92 2.51
CA SER A 162 27.17 -4.35 2.29
C SER A 162 28.52 -4.81 2.86
N SER A 163 28.54 -6.02 3.42
CA SER A 163 29.76 -6.64 3.89
C SER A 163 30.57 -7.15 2.69
N SER A 164 31.89 -6.93 2.71
CA SER A 164 32.77 -7.51 1.70
C SER A 164 32.76 -9.05 1.74
N ASN A 165 33.09 -9.69 0.61
CA ASN A 165 33.31 -11.14 0.51
C ASN A 165 32.09 -11.99 0.96
N GLY A 166 30.88 -11.57 0.59
CA GLY A 166 29.66 -12.33 0.86
C GLY A 166 29.30 -12.41 2.35
N GLY A 167 29.82 -11.52 3.21
CA GLY A 167 29.54 -11.53 4.65
C GLY A 167 28.06 -11.32 5.00
N ASP A 168 27.27 -10.79 4.07
CA ASP A 168 25.84 -10.52 4.28
C ASP A 168 24.98 -11.78 4.34
N ILE A 169 25.49 -12.93 3.86
CA ILE A 169 24.69 -14.19 3.84
C ILE A 169 24.25 -14.63 5.23
N GLY A 170 25.02 -14.31 6.28
CA GLY A 170 24.64 -14.66 7.66
C GLY A 170 23.38 -13.91 8.12
N TRP A 171 23.28 -12.63 7.75
CA TRP A 171 22.10 -11.81 8.04
C TRP A 171 20.89 -12.28 7.24
N ILE A 172 21.07 -12.55 5.94
CA ILE A 172 19.98 -13.03 5.06
C ILE A 172 19.48 -14.40 5.53
N PHE A 173 20.39 -15.34 5.77
CA PHE A 173 20.04 -16.67 6.28
C PHE A 173 19.35 -16.61 7.64
N GLY A 174 19.88 -15.82 8.59
CA GLY A 174 19.27 -15.63 9.90
C GLY A 174 17.87 -15.03 9.81
N PHE A 175 17.66 -14.08 8.89
CA PHE A 175 16.34 -13.51 8.62
C PHE A 175 15.36 -14.56 8.05
N LEU A 176 15.74 -15.29 7.00
CA LEU A 176 14.91 -16.33 6.40
C LEU A 176 14.60 -17.47 7.39
N GLN A 177 15.58 -17.87 8.20
CA GLN A 177 15.40 -18.86 9.26
C GLN A 177 14.41 -18.36 10.32
N LYS A 178 14.53 -17.11 10.76
CA LYS A 178 13.55 -16.49 11.68
C LYS A 178 12.14 -16.54 11.10
N MET A 179 11.99 -16.13 9.83
CA MET A 179 10.69 -16.14 9.15
C MET A 179 10.05 -17.53 9.13
N LYS A 180 10.82 -18.57 8.78
CA LYS A 180 10.34 -19.96 8.81
C LYS A 180 9.98 -20.41 10.23
N ASN A 181 10.78 -20.07 11.24
CA ASN A 181 10.52 -20.41 12.64
C ASN A 181 9.25 -19.73 13.18
N GLU A 182 8.98 -18.49 12.76
CA GLU A 182 7.78 -17.73 13.10
C GLU A 182 6.57 -18.08 12.20
N ASN A 183 6.71 -19.10 11.34
CA ASN A 183 5.70 -19.54 10.38
C ASN A 183 5.19 -18.39 9.48
N ILE A 184 6.09 -17.48 9.11
CA ILE A 184 5.84 -16.44 8.15
C ILE A 184 6.24 -16.96 6.77
N ALA A 185 5.31 -16.89 5.81
CA ALA A 185 5.56 -17.40 4.47
C ALA A 185 6.70 -16.64 3.78
N ILE A 186 7.50 -17.37 3.02
CA ILE A 186 8.56 -16.84 2.15
C ILE A 186 8.28 -17.22 0.69
N THR A 187 8.82 -16.46 -0.26
CA THR A 187 8.63 -16.70 -1.69
C THR A 187 9.39 -17.96 -2.15
N PRO A 188 9.01 -18.55 -3.30
CA PRO A 188 9.83 -19.58 -3.94
C PRO A 188 11.29 -19.18 -4.14
N ASP A 189 11.56 -17.93 -4.55
CA ASP A 189 12.93 -17.42 -4.73
C ASP A 189 13.71 -17.36 -3.40
N GLU A 190 13.07 -16.86 -2.33
CA GLU A 190 13.61 -16.82 -0.96
C GLU A 190 13.85 -18.24 -0.39
N GLU A 191 13.01 -19.22 -0.72
CA GLU A 191 13.22 -20.61 -0.31
C GLU A 191 14.48 -21.21 -0.95
N PHE A 192 14.73 -20.94 -2.24
CA PHE A 192 15.96 -21.38 -2.90
C PHE A 192 17.21 -20.72 -2.31
N GLU A 193 17.12 -19.45 -1.96
CA GLU A 193 18.18 -18.71 -1.28
C GLU A 193 18.46 -19.28 0.12
N TYR A 194 17.41 -19.52 0.92
CA TYR A 194 17.50 -20.17 2.24
C TYR A 194 18.21 -21.52 2.15
N LEU A 195 17.79 -22.39 1.22
CA LEU A 195 18.39 -23.72 1.05
C LEU A 195 19.87 -23.62 0.64
N ALA A 196 20.21 -22.70 -0.27
CA ALA A 196 21.59 -22.49 -0.70
C ALA A 196 22.48 -22.02 0.47
N TYR A 197 22.00 -21.08 1.28
CA TYR A 197 22.75 -20.55 2.41
C TYR A 197 22.83 -21.52 3.59
N LYS A 198 21.82 -22.38 3.76
CA LYS A 198 21.86 -23.47 4.73
C LYS A 198 23.01 -24.44 4.44
N ILE A 199 23.23 -24.81 3.18
CA ILE A 199 24.37 -25.65 2.78
C ILE A 199 25.72 -25.00 3.14
N ILE A 200 25.78 -23.67 3.09
CA ILE A 200 27.02 -22.90 3.31
C ILE A 200 27.29 -22.69 4.80
N LEU A 201 26.27 -22.37 5.59
CA LEU A 201 26.40 -21.92 6.97
C LEU A 201 26.01 -22.96 8.01
N ASP A 202 25.16 -23.93 7.64
CA ASP A 202 24.46 -24.80 8.59
C ASP A 202 24.19 -26.20 7.99
N PHE A 203 25.20 -26.75 7.30
CA PHE A 203 25.09 -28.03 6.58
C PHE A 203 24.69 -29.20 7.48
N ASP A 204 25.24 -29.25 8.70
CA ASP A 204 25.01 -30.34 9.65
C ASP A 204 23.55 -30.42 10.12
N ASN A 205 22.78 -29.34 10.00
CA ASN A 205 21.37 -29.27 10.39
C ASN A 205 20.40 -29.29 9.18
N VAL A 206 20.88 -29.70 8.00
CA VAL A 206 20.01 -29.96 6.84
C VAL A 206 19.14 -31.18 7.10
N THR A 207 17.82 -30.97 7.08
CA THR A 207 16.82 -32.04 7.26
C THR A 207 16.76 -32.97 6.06
N LYS A 208 16.10 -34.12 6.19
CA LYS A 208 15.93 -35.07 5.07
C LYS A 208 15.09 -34.46 3.94
N GLU A 209 14.06 -33.69 4.28
CA GLU A 209 13.22 -32.99 3.32
C GLU A 209 14.03 -31.95 2.54
N GLU A 210 14.82 -31.13 3.24
CA GLU A 210 15.70 -30.14 2.61
C GLU A 210 16.79 -30.80 1.77
N HIS A 211 17.41 -31.88 2.26
CA HIS A 211 18.39 -32.65 1.49
C HIS A 211 17.79 -33.15 0.18
N ASN A 212 16.57 -33.69 0.23
CA ASN A 212 15.84 -34.15 -0.96
C ASN A 212 15.40 -33.00 -1.87
N ALA A 213 15.25 -31.77 -1.36
CA ALA A 213 14.97 -30.61 -2.20
C ALA A 213 16.23 -30.09 -2.90
N ILE A 214 17.38 -30.18 -2.22
CA ILE A 214 18.67 -29.64 -2.68
C ILE A 214 19.37 -30.61 -3.64
N PHE A 215 19.50 -31.87 -3.26
CA PHE A 215 20.41 -32.83 -3.88
C PHE A 215 19.69 -33.91 -4.70
N ASP A 216 20.39 -34.45 -5.71
CA ASP A 216 20.03 -35.69 -6.39
C ASP A 216 20.63 -36.93 -5.69
N GLU A 217 20.39 -38.12 -6.26
CA GLU A 217 20.91 -39.40 -5.77
C GLU A 217 22.44 -39.48 -5.78
N THR A 218 23.12 -38.58 -6.52
CA THR A 218 24.59 -38.50 -6.60
C THR A 218 25.17 -37.45 -5.65
N ASN A 219 24.34 -36.83 -4.80
CA ASN A 219 24.67 -35.69 -3.94
C ASN A 219 25.09 -34.42 -4.71
N ALA A 220 24.70 -34.28 -5.97
CA ALA A 220 24.87 -33.03 -6.71
C ALA A 220 23.66 -32.11 -6.47
N ILE A 221 23.90 -30.79 -6.43
CA ILE A 221 22.80 -29.81 -6.32
C ILE A 221 21.95 -29.91 -7.58
N LYS A 222 20.72 -30.41 -7.44
CA LYS A 222 19.81 -30.65 -8.58
C LYS A 222 18.95 -29.44 -8.92
N SER A 223 18.64 -28.59 -7.93
CA SER A 223 17.81 -27.40 -8.14
C SER A 223 18.66 -26.30 -8.79
N PRO A 224 18.32 -25.84 -10.02
CA PRO A 224 19.07 -24.80 -10.70
C PRO A 224 19.13 -23.49 -9.91
N MET A 225 18.07 -23.14 -9.18
CA MET A 225 18.01 -21.91 -8.40
C MET A 225 18.80 -22.01 -7.09
N VAL A 226 18.81 -23.17 -6.43
CA VAL A 226 19.72 -23.39 -5.28
C VAL A 226 21.18 -23.31 -5.76
N ALA A 227 21.49 -23.91 -6.92
CA ALA A 227 22.81 -23.81 -7.53
C ALA A 227 23.17 -22.36 -7.89
N TYR A 228 22.21 -21.56 -8.38
CA TYR A 228 22.40 -20.14 -8.67
C TYR A 228 22.88 -19.38 -7.43
N TYR A 229 22.14 -19.42 -6.32
CA TYR A 229 22.50 -18.71 -5.09
C TYR A 229 23.84 -19.19 -4.52
N TYR A 230 24.09 -20.50 -4.53
CA TYR A 230 25.36 -21.09 -4.11
C TYR A 230 26.55 -20.58 -4.97
N LEU A 231 26.40 -20.58 -6.29
CA LEU A 231 27.44 -20.16 -7.23
C LEU A 231 27.66 -18.64 -7.21
N MET A 232 26.61 -17.85 -6.98
CA MET A 232 26.72 -16.39 -6.79
C MET A 232 27.55 -16.07 -5.53
N TRP A 233 27.29 -16.76 -4.41
CA TRP A 233 28.14 -16.64 -3.22
C TRP A 233 29.58 -17.09 -3.48
N ARG A 234 29.79 -18.25 -4.11
CA ARG A 234 31.13 -18.74 -4.49
C ARG A 234 31.90 -17.71 -5.32
N LYS A 235 31.23 -17.10 -6.30
CA LYS A 235 31.80 -16.04 -7.17
C LYS A 235 32.32 -14.87 -6.36
N GLN A 236 31.59 -14.45 -5.33
CA GLN A 236 31.97 -13.32 -4.45
C GLN A 236 33.08 -13.66 -3.46
N THR A 237 33.18 -14.92 -3.02
CA THR A 237 34.06 -15.29 -1.88
C THR A 237 35.34 -16.01 -2.28
N LYS A 238 35.25 -16.91 -3.27
CA LYS A 238 36.31 -17.86 -3.61
C LYS A 238 36.62 -17.90 -5.12
N GLY A 239 35.85 -17.17 -5.93
CA GLY A 239 35.88 -17.24 -7.38
C GLY A 239 35.29 -18.55 -7.93
N LEU A 240 35.03 -18.58 -9.25
CA LEU A 240 34.47 -19.74 -9.94
C LEU A 240 35.50 -20.43 -10.84
N ASN A 241 35.51 -21.75 -10.86
CA ASN A 241 36.21 -22.53 -11.88
C ASN A 241 35.44 -22.54 -13.21
N ASN A 242 36.04 -23.05 -14.29
CA ASN A 242 35.41 -23.01 -15.63
C ASN A 242 34.09 -23.80 -15.71
N LYS A 243 33.99 -24.94 -15.02
CA LYS A 243 32.75 -25.72 -14.98
C LYS A 243 31.64 -24.95 -14.25
N GLU A 244 31.96 -24.36 -13.10
CA GLU A 244 31.04 -23.52 -12.33
C GLU A 244 30.59 -22.28 -13.10
N LYS A 245 31.50 -21.62 -13.84
CA LYS A 245 31.16 -20.49 -14.72
C LYS A 245 30.18 -20.89 -15.80
N ASN A 246 30.40 -22.05 -16.44
CA ASN A 246 29.51 -22.55 -17.48
C ASN A 246 28.12 -22.87 -16.90
N ILE A 247 28.06 -23.58 -15.76
CA ILE A 247 26.79 -23.89 -15.09
C ILE A 247 26.05 -22.60 -14.70
N LEU A 248 26.73 -21.64 -14.07
CA LEU A 248 26.09 -20.36 -13.71
C LEU A 248 25.61 -19.60 -14.96
N GLY A 249 26.40 -19.58 -16.03
CA GLY A 249 26.03 -18.97 -17.30
C GLY A 249 24.81 -19.62 -17.94
N GLU A 250 24.71 -20.94 -17.90
CA GLU A 250 23.54 -21.69 -18.37
C GLU A 250 22.29 -21.37 -17.55
N ILE A 251 22.40 -21.34 -16.22
CA ILE A 251 21.27 -21.00 -15.33
C ILE A 251 20.74 -19.60 -15.63
N ILE A 252 21.64 -18.60 -15.69
CA ILE A 252 21.27 -17.21 -15.98
C ILE A 252 20.62 -17.11 -17.37
N SER A 253 21.20 -17.79 -18.38
CA SER A 253 20.67 -17.77 -19.75
C SER A 253 19.29 -18.40 -19.83
N ASN A 254 19.08 -19.55 -19.20
CA ASN A 254 17.80 -20.24 -19.18
C ASN A 254 16.72 -19.41 -18.46
N GLN A 255 17.08 -18.76 -17.35
CA GLN A 255 16.18 -17.88 -16.62
C GLN A 255 15.78 -16.65 -17.45
N LEU A 256 16.75 -16.02 -18.13
CA LEU A 256 16.48 -14.90 -19.03
C LEU A 256 15.60 -15.32 -20.20
N ILE A 257 15.88 -16.45 -20.86
CA ILE A 257 15.07 -16.98 -21.97
C ILE A 257 13.63 -17.23 -21.50
N LYS A 258 13.44 -17.87 -20.33
CA LYS A 258 12.11 -18.10 -19.76
C LYS A 258 11.34 -16.78 -19.57
N ARG A 259 11.99 -15.78 -18.97
CA ARG A 259 11.38 -14.47 -18.72
C ARG A 259 11.07 -13.70 -20.00
N LEU A 260 11.95 -13.77 -21.00
CA LEU A 260 11.72 -13.16 -22.32
C LEU A 260 10.54 -13.82 -23.03
N ASN A 261 10.40 -15.15 -22.94
CA ASN A 261 9.25 -15.86 -23.50
C ASN A 261 7.94 -15.44 -22.83
N GLN A 262 7.91 -15.38 -21.50
CA GLN A 262 6.74 -14.87 -20.75
C GLN A 262 6.40 -13.42 -21.12
N THR A 263 7.42 -12.58 -21.30
CA THR A 263 7.25 -11.19 -21.74
C THR A 263 6.66 -11.12 -23.14
N GLU A 264 7.17 -11.93 -24.08
CA GLU A 264 6.65 -12.01 -25.44
C GLU A 264 5.18 -12.46 -25.46
N GLU A 265 4.79 -13.41 -24.61
CA GLU A 265 3.39 -13.82 -24.46
C GLU A 265 2.49 -12.69 -23.94
N GLU A 266 2.92 -11.92 -22.95
CA GLU A 266 2.14 -10.78 -22.44
C GLU A 266 2.06 -9.65 -23.47
N LEU A 267 3.16 -9.36 -24.19
CA LEU A 267 3.18 -8.37 -25.28
C LEU A 267 2.26 -8.78 -26.44
N LYS A 268 2.18 -10.07 -26.77
CA LYS A 268 1.27 -10.59 -27.81
C LYS A 268 -0.20 -10.34 -27.47
N LYS A 269 -0.60 -10.41 -26.19
CA LYS A 269 -1.95 -10.03 -25.73
C LYS A 269 -2.26 -8.55 -25.99
N MET A 270 -1.22 -7.75 -26.20
CA MET A 270 -1.27 -6.34 -26.55
C MET A 270 -1.02 -6.11 -28.05
N GLY A 271 -0.91 -7.14 -28.91
CA GLY A 271 -0.59 -6.96 -30.33
C GLY A 271 0.83 -6.46 -30.62
N LEU A 272 1.72 -6.54 -29.63
CA LEU A 272 3.14 -6.19 -29.71
C LEU A 272 4.02 -7.45 -29.77
N SER A 273 5.32 -7.23 -29.87
CA SER A 273 6.37 -8.23 -29.66
C SER A 273 7.63 -7.53 -29.17
N LEU A 274 8.55 -8.26 -28.54
CA LEU A 274 9.85 -7.75 -28.12
C LEU A 274 10.61 -7.13 -29.30
N ARG A 275 10.56 -7.78 -30.47
CA ARG A 275 11.16 -7.26 -31.71
C ARG A 275 10.56 -5.92 -32.11
N LYS A 276 9.24 -5.80 -32.19
CA LYS A 276 8.55 -4.54 -32.53
C LYS A 276 8.86 -3.45 -31.50
N LEU A 277 8.93 -3.82 -30.22
CA LEU A 277 9.26 -2.89 -29.14
C LEU A 277 10.68 -2.35 -29.29
N GLY A 278 11.66 -3.21 -29.58
CA GLY A 278 13.05 -2.81 -29.82
C GLY A 278 13.23 -1.95 -31.07
N GLU A 279 12.54 -2.29 -32.16
CA GLU A 279 12.63 -1.54 -33.43
C GLU A 279 11.94 -0.16 -33.36
N LYS A 280 10.76 -0.07 -32.72
CA LYS A 280 9.95 1.16 -32.70
C LYS A 280 10.15 2.03 -31.45
N TYR A 281 10.49 1.42 -30.31
CA TYR A 281 10.59 2.09 -29.01
C TYR A 281 11.84 1.62 -28.24
N PRO A 282 13.06 1.83 -28.78
CA PRO A 282 14.29 1.26 -28.22
C PRO A 282 14.55 1.64 -26.76
N GLN A 283 14.18 2.86 -26.34
CA GLN A 283 14.31 3.29 -24.94
C GLN A 283 13.38 2.50 -24.00
N LYS A 284 12.14 2.22 -24.42
CA LYS A 284 11.18 1.42 -23.64
C LYS A 284 11.59 -0.04 -23.58
N PHE A 285 12.12 -0.56 -24.69
CA PHE A 285 12.71 -1.89 -24.73
C PHE A 285 13.88 -2.00 -23.75
N SER A 286 14.80 -1.02 -23.76
CA SER A 286 15.94 -1.00 -22.83
C SER A 286 15.49 -0.98 -21.37
N LEU A 287 14.53 -0.12 -21.03
CA LEU A 287 13.97 -0.04 -19.68
C LEU A 287 13.32 -1.36 -19.26
N LEU A 288 12.46 -1.94 -20.10
CA LEU A 288 11.80 -3.19 -19.81
C LEU A 288 12.79 -4.36 -19.69
N PHE A 289 13.77 -4.44 -20.60
CA PHE A 289 14.77 -5.50 -20.61
C PHE A 289 15.63 -5.49 -19.35
N ASP A 290 16.07 -4.32 -18.90
CA ASP A 290 16.85 -4.18 -17.66
C ASP A 290 16.08 -4.74 -16.46
N LYS A 291 14.79 -4.39 -16.33
CA LYS A 291 13.94 -4.90 -15.26
C LYS A 291 13.68 -6.41 -15.37
N ILE A 292 13.53 -6.94 -16.57
CA ILE A 292 13.37 -8.38 -16.81
C ILE A 292 14.62 -9.16 -16.36
N ALA A 293 15.79 -8.67 -16.74
CA ALA A 293 17.07 -9.31 -16.42
C ALA A 293 17.31 -9.37 -14.91
N HIS A 294 16.97 -8.29 -14.19
CA HIS A 294 17.25 -8.14 -12.76
C HIS A 294 16.04 -8.39 -11.84
N PHE A 295 14.93 -8.91 -12.37
CA PHE A 295 13.75 -9.16 -11.54
C PHE A 295 14.02 -10.21 -10.46
N HIS A 296 13.51 -9.95 -9.26
CA HIS A 296 13.38 -10.90 -8.15
C HIS A 296 11.97 -10.83 -7.58
N GLU A 297 11.49 -11.93 -7.02
CA GLU A 297 10.17 -11.95 -6.39
C GLU A 297 10.15 -11.01 -5.17
N ILE A 298 9.07 -10.24 -5.02
CA ILE A 298 8.95 -9.27 -3.92
C ILE A 298 7.90 -9.75 -2.95
N ARG A 299 8.30 -10.09 -1.73
CA ARG A 299 7.39 -10.45 -0.64
C ARG A 299 6.80 -9.21 0.03
N TYR A 300 5.51 -9.27 0.35
CA TYR A 300 4.79 -8.22 1.08
C TYR A 300 4.27 -8.64 2.45
N ASN A 301 4.42 -9.91 2.83
CA ASN A 301 4.12 -10.36 4.18
C ASN A 301 4.90 -9.53 5.22
N VAL A 302 4.17 -8.99 6.20
CA VAL A 302 4.78 -8.48 7.44
C VAL A 302 4.73 -9.58 8.51
N SER A 303 3.66 -10.38 8.48
CA SER A 303 3.38 -11.49 9.37
C SER A 303 2.52 -12.55 8.64
N GLY A 304 2.39 -13.73 9.24
CA GLY A 304 1.42 -14.75 8.83
C GLY A 304 1.90 -15.74 7.77
N LYS A 305 1.23 -16.88 7.74
CA LYS A 305 1.64 -18.10 7.00
C LYS A 305 1.16 -18.16 5.56
N HIS A 306 0.30 -17.24 5.13
CA HIS A 306 -0.20 -17.20 3.76
C HIS A 306 0.63 -16.22 2.93
N LEU A 307 1.29 -16.70 1.88
CA LEU A 307 2.18 -15.87 1.07
C LEU A 307 1.41 -14.72 0.39
N LEU A 308 2.03 -13.54 0.34
CA LEU A 308 1.54 -12.36 -0.37
C LEU A 308 2.72 -11.73 -1.09
N TYR A 309 2.75 -11.81 -2.43
CA TYR A 309 3.96 -11.47 -3.17
C TYR A 309 3.71 -11.04 -4.62
N CYS A 310 4.70 -10.33 -5.19
CA CYS A 310 4.79 -10.03 -6.61
C CYS A 310 5.70 -11.06 -7.28
N ASN A 311 5.14 -11.85 -8.20
CA ASN A 311 5.92 -12.71 -9.07
C ASN A 311 6.21 -12.03 -10.42
N PHE A 312 6.89 -12.72 -11.33
CA PHE A 312 7.26 -12.14 -12.61
C PHE A 312 6.06 -11.80 -13.51
N ASP A 313 5.00 -12.62 -13.47
CA ASP A 313 3.78 -12.38 -14.25
C ASP A 313 3.02 -11.16 -13.71
N THR A 314 2.95 -10.99 -12.38
CA THR A 314 2.46 -9.77 -11.73
C THR A 314 3.22 -8.55 -12.23
N PHE A 315 4.56 -8.62 -12.16
CA PHE A 315 5.45 -7.53 -12.55
C PHE A 315 5.17 -7.11 -13.98
N LEU A 316 5.15 -8.05 -14.92
CA LEU A 316 4.86 -7.77 -16.33
C LEU A 316 3.47 -7.16 -16.52
N HIS A 317 2.45 -7.71 -15.85
CA HIS A 317 1.09 -7.21 -15.95
C HIS A 317 1.00 -5.74 -15.51
N VAL A 318 1.57 -5.42 -14.34
CA VAL A 318 1.55 -4.06 -13.78
C VAL A 318 2.35 -3.10 -14.66
N TYR A 319 3.58 -3.49 -15.05
CA TYR A 319 4.48 -2.66 -15.82
C TYR A 319 3.95 -2.35 -17.22
N LEU A 320 3.50 -3.36 -17.96
CA LEU A 320 3.06 -3.16 -19.34
C LEU A 320 1.71 -2.45 -19.44
N ARG A 321 0.84 -2.56 -18.42
CA ARG A 321 -0.54 -2.07 -18.49
C ARG A 321 -0.77 -0.76 -17.75
N HIS A 322 -0.03 -0.47 -16.69
CA HIS A 322 -0.36 0.64 -15.77
C HIS A 322 0.76 1.67 -15.61
N VAL A 323 2.01 1.34 -15.95
CA VAL A 323 3.14 2.28 -15.97
C VAL A 323 3.08 3.15 -17.24
N LYS A 324 3.24 4.46 -17.08
CA LYS A 324 3.05 5.43 -18.17
C LYS A 324 4.20 5.40 -19.17
N GLU A 325 5.42 5.21 -18.69
CA GLU A 325 6.69 5.21 -19.42
C GLU A 325 6.75 4.05 -20.43
N LEU A 326 6.12 2.93 -20.11
CA LEU A 326 6.03 1.75 -20.98
C LEU A 326 4.78 1.75 -21.89
N LYS A 327 4.00 2.83 -21.92
CA LYS A 327 2.82 2.94 -22.79
C LYS A 327 3.24 2.87 -24.26
N VAL A 328 2.67 1.92 -25.02
CA VAL A 328 2.78 1.86 -26.48
C VAL A 328 1.41 2.20 -27.09
N ASP A 329 1.39 2.79 -28.29
CA ASP A 329 0.24 3.51 -28.88
C ASP A 329 -1.13 2.81 -28.77
N ASN A 330 -2.18 3.62 -28.53
CA ASN A 330 -3.64 3.39 -28.59
C ASN A 330 -4.28 2.10 -28.03
N GLN A 331 -3.56 1.13 -27.51
CA GLN A 331 -4.18 -0.16 -27.10
C GLN A 331 -4.69 -0.18 -25.65
N PHE A 332 -4.31 0.81 -24.83
CA PHE A 332 -4.76 0.95 -23.44
C PHE A 332 -5.01 2.41 -23.05
N GLY A 333 -5.51 3.22 -23.99
CA GLY A 333 -5.87 4.63 -23.73
C GLY A 333 -6.84 4.77 -22.56
N ASP A 334 -7.81 3.86 -22.47
CA ASP A 334 -8.87 3.89 -21.46
C ASP A 334 -8.51 3.17 -20.16
N ARG A 335 -7.26 2.69 -19.99
CA ARG A 335 -6.87 2.03 -18.73
C ARG A 335 -6.28 3.03 -17.76
N ASP A 336 -6.72 2.93 -16.53
CA ASP A 336 -6.23 3.72 -15.42
C ASP A 336 -4.72 3.53 -15.29
N LYS A 337 -4.01 4.65 -15.31
CA LYS A 337 -2.55 4.72 -15.22
C LYS A 337 -2.17 5.20 -13.84
N PHE A 338 -1.00 4.77 -13.39
CA PHE A 338 -0.40 5.40 -12.23
C PHE A 338 -0.06 6.84 -12.55
N GLN A 339 -0.30 7.71 -11.58
CA GLN A 339 0.31 9.02 -11.52
C GLN A 339 1.66 8.91 -10.78
N LEU A 340 2.45 7.88 -11.07
CA LEU A 340 3.75 7.63 -10.43
C LEU A 340 4.79 7.51 -11.53
N LYS A 341 6.03 7.88 -11.21
CA LYS A 341 7.19 7.45 -11.99
C LYS A 341 7.35 5.93 -11.91
N GLU A 342 7.87 5.31 -12.96
CA GLU A 342 8.12 3.87 -13.03
C GLU A 342 8.81 3.31 -11.78
N GLU A 343 9.90 3.96 -11.35
CA GLU A 343 10.72 3.54 -10.20
C GLU A 343 9.93 3.44 -8.89
N ASN A 344 8.87 4.23 -8.74
CA ASN A 344 8.07 4.31 -7.51
C ASN A 344 6.89 3.32 -7.47
N VAL A 345 6.57 2.65 -8.59
CA VAL A 345 5.35 1.84 -8.69
C VAL A 345 5.40 0.61 -7.78
N MET A 346 6.54 -0.07 -7.72
CA MET A 346 6.71 -1.25 -6.88
C MET A 346 6.75 -0.91 -5.39
N ASP A 347 7.28 0.27 -5.03
CA ASP A 347 7.30 0.75 -3.65
C ASP A 347 5.89 1.09 -3.16
N VAL A 348 5.12 1.82 -3.96
CA VAL A 348 3.71 2.12 -3.63
C VAL A 348 2.88 0.85 -3.55
N MET A 349 3.08 -0.10 -4.49
CA MET A 349 2.45 -1.41 -4.38
C MET A 349 2.85 -2.08 -3.07
N GLY A 350 4.13 -2.06 -2.69
CA GLY A 350 4.60 -2.60 -1.42
C GLY A 350 3.94 -1.98 -0.19
N HIS A 351 3.76 -0.66 -0.15
CA HIS A 351 3.06 0.02 0.94
C HIS A 351 1.59 -0.42 1.05
N VAL A 352 0.88 -0.45 -0.08
CA VAL A 352 -0.52 -0.89 -0.13
C VAL A 352 -0.65 -2.35 0.31
N MET A 353 0.18 -3.24 -0.25
CA MET A 353 0.07 -4.67 0.02
C MET A 353 0.46 -5.02 1.46
N ARG A 354 1.48 -4.38 2.04
CA ARG A 354 1.84 -4.57 3.46
C ARG A 354 0.73 -4.08 4.39
N SER A 355 0.08 -2.97 4.05
CA SER A 355 -1.05 -2.45 4.83
C SER A 355 -2.28 -3.37 4.78
N LEU A 356 -2.44 -4.12 3.69
CA LEU A 356 -3.48 -5.13 3.52
C LEU A 356 -3.11 -6.50 4.12
N ASN A 357 -1.90 -6.68 4.67
CA ASN A 357 -1.41 -8.00 5.07
C ASN A 357 -2.32 -8.67 6.10
N ASP A 358 -2.68 -7.99 7.19
CA ASP A 358 -3.45 -8.61 8.28
C ASP A 358 -4.86 -9.03 7.81
N GLU A 359 -5.50 -8.17 7.00
CA GLU A 359 -6.77 -8.49 6.36
C GLU A 359 -6.65 -9.70 5.42
N TYR A 360 -5.59 -9.73 4.61
CA TYR A 360 -5.30 -10.83 3.71
C TYR A 360 -5.08 -12.15 4.47
N GLN A 361 -4.29 -12.14 5.54
CA GLN A 361 -4.07 -13.32 6.38
C GLN A 361 -5.40 -13.85 6.94
N LEU A 362 -6.19 -12.97 7.56
CA LEU A 362 -7.49 -13.34 8.12
C LEU A 362 -8.45 -13.91 7.06
N TYR A 363 -8.49 -13.29 5.88
CA TYR A 363 -9.30 -13.78 4.77
C TYR A 363 -8.88 -15.19 4.34
N LYS A 364 -7.57 -15.46 4.25
CA LYS A 364 -7.03 -16.75 3.80
C LYS A 364 -7.21 -17.87 4.81
N GLU A 365 -7.23 -17.57 6.10
CA GLU A 365 -7.61 -18.55 7.12
C GLU A 365 -9.06 -19.04 6.91
N GLN A 366 -9.95 -18.14 6.50
CA GLN A 366 -11.36 -18.46 6.24
C GLN A 366 -11.60 -19.01 4.82
N ASN A 367 -10.78 -18.61 3.85
CA ASN A 367 -10.92 -18.91 2.43
C ASN A 367 -9.59 -19.37 1.82
N PRO A 368 -9.06 -20.55 2.17
CA PRO A 368 -7.70 -20.96 1.77
C PRO A 368 -7.48 -20.98 0.26
N ASN A 369 -8.50 -21.36 -0.51
CA ASN A 369 -8.46 -21.41 -1.98
C ASN A 369 -9.09 -20.18 -2.66
N GLY A 370 -9.54 -19.21 -1.86
CA GLY A 370 -10.20 -18.00 -2.35
C GLY A 370 -9.22 -16.99 -2.95
N ARG A 371 -9.74 -16.16 -3.86
CA ARG A 371 -9.06 -14.96 -4.35
C ARG A 371 -9.42 -13.79 -3.45
N PHE A 372 -8.41 -13.14 -2.89
CA PHE A 372 -8.60 -11.90 -2.15
C PHE A 372 -8.67 -10.72 -3.12
N PHE A 373 -9.55 -9.75 -2.88
CA PHE A 373 -9.62 -8.56 -3.70
C PHE A 373 -10.15 -7.35 -2.93
N ARG A 374 -9.62 -6.18 -3.29
CA ARG A 374 -10.07 -4.86 -2.86
C ARG A 374 -10.37 -4.06 -4.12
N LYS A 375 -11.64 -3.83 -4.44
CA LYS A 375 -12.09 -3.22 -5.70
C LYS A 375 -13.25 -2.24 -5.53
N GLY A 376 -13.32 -1.25 -6.42
CA GLY A 376 -14.44 -0.31 -6.49
C GLY A 376 -14.62 0.46 -5.18
N ALA A 377 -15.79 0.35 -4.54
CA ALA A 377 -16.04 0.95 -3.23
C ALA A 377 -15.12 0.43 -2.12
N MET A 378 -14.56 -0.77 -2.31
CA MET A 378 -13.59 -1.40 -1.40
C MET A 378 -12.14 -1.22 -1.88
N ALA A 379 -11.86 -0.33 -2.83
CA ALA A 379 -10.47 -0.05 -3.23
C ALA A 379 -9.68 0.54 -2.06
N TYR A 380 -8.39 0.20 -1.97
CA TYR A 380 -7.54 0.66 -0.87
C TYR A 380 -7.10 2.10 -1.08
N TYR A 381 -7.39 2.98 -0.14
CA TYR A 381 -6.99 4.38 -0.20
C TYR A 381 -5.54 4.56 0.27
N TYR A 382 -4.72 5.21 -0.56
CA TYR A 382 -3.34 5.57 -0.22
C TYR A 382 -2.94 6.87 -0.92
N ASN A 383 -2.58 7.88 -0.13
CA ASN A 383 -2.01 9.16 -0.56
C ASN A 383 -2.74 9.82 -1.75
N GLY A 384 -4.05 10.01 -1.63
CA GLY A 384 -4.89 10.63 -2.67
C GLY A 384 -5.41 9.67 -3.73
N ASP A 385 -4.94 8.43 -3.77
CA ASP A 385 -5.30 7.47 -4.80
C ASP A 385 -6.02 6.24 -4.23
N TYR A 386 -6.87 5.60 -5.04
CA TYR A 386 -7.60 4.39 -4.65
C TYR A 386 -7.11 3.22 -5.48
N TYR A 387 -6.47 2.23 -4.85
CA TYR A 387 -5.85 1.10 -5.53
C TYR A 387 -6.76 -0.12 -5.53
N ASN A 388 -6.99 -0.66 -6.72
CA ASN A 388 -7.67 -1.92 -6.93
C ASN A 388 -6.64 -3.04 -6.93
N VAL A 389 -6.89 -4.06 -6.12
CA VAL A 389 -5.98 -5.19 -5.90
C VAL A 389 -6.73 -6.49 -6.08
N VAL A 390 -6.09 -7.46 -6.73
CA VAL A 390 -6.52 -8.86 -6.74
C VAL A 390 -5.33 -9.75 -6.45
N VAL A 391 -5.50 -10.67 -5.52
CA VAL A 391 -4.51 -11.68 -5.13
C VAL A 391 -5.07 -13.06 -5.46
N ASN A 392 -4.25 -13.87 -6.12
CA ASN A 392 -4.59 -15.24 -6.48
C ASN A 392 -4.60 -16.17 -5.26
N ALA A 393 -5.08 -17.40 -5.46
CA ALA A 393 -5.13 -18.40 -4.40
C ALA A 393 -3.74 -18.76 -3.86
N ASP A 394 -2.70 -18.68 -4.69
CA ASP A 394 -1.30 -18.94 -4.32
C ASP A 394 -0.60 -17.76 -3.63
N GLY A 395 -1.29 -16.61 -3.48
CA GLY A 395 -0.70 -15.41 -2.89
C GLY A 395 -0.05 -14.44 -3.86
N SER A 396 0.07 -14.81 -5.14
CA SER A 396 0.59 -13.91 -6.17
C SER A 396 -0.40 -12.80 -6.48
N ILE A 397 0.07 -11.57 -6.61
CA ILE A 397 -0.79 -10.45 -7.03
C ILE A 397 -1.16 -10.64 -8.50
N SER A 398 -2.45 -10.77 -8.79
CA SER A 398 -2.92 -10.89 -10.18
C SER A 398 -2.96 -9.54 -10.89
N THR A 399 -3.32 -8.49 -10.17
CA THR A 399 -3.60 -7.17 -10.75
C THR A 399 -3.49 -6.10 -9.67
N PHE A 400 -2.85 -4.98 -10.01
CA PHE A 400 -2.71 -3.79 -9.17
C PHE A 400 -2.83 -2.54 -10.06
N TYR A 401 -3.80 -1.66 -9.80
CA TYR A 401 -3.97 -0.41 -10.55
C TYR A 401 -4.69 0.65 -9.72
N LYS A 402 -4.38 1.92 -9.98
CA LYS A 402 -5.17 3.06 -9.49
C LYS A 402 -6.55 3.03 -10.14
N GLY A 403 -7.64 3.07 -9.37
CA GLY A 403 -8.99 3.20 -9.88
C GLY A 403 -9.27 4.61 -10.38
N SER A 404 -9.78 4.72 -11.60
CA SER A 404 -10.32 5.98 -12.12
C SER A 404 -11.67 6.32 -11.53
N GLY A 405 -12.44 5.30 -11.09
CA GLY A 405 -13.82 5.42 -10.65
C GLY A 405 -14.80 5.72 -11.80
N ASP A 406 -14.35 5.67 -13.06
CA ASP A 406 -15.18 5.88 -14.26
C ASP A 406 -15.76 4.56 -14.79
N LYS A 407 -15.26 3.43 -14.27
CA LYS A 407 -15.71 2.09 -14.61
C LYS A 407 -16.61 1.59 -13.48
N GLN A 408 -17.90 1.50 -13.78
CA GLN A 408 -18.94 0.96 -12.89
C GLN A 408 -18.73 -0.53 -12.61
#